data_AF-A0A9D4NC81-F1
#
_entry.id   AF-A0A9D4NC81-F1
#
_cell.length_a   1.000
_cell.length_b   1.000
_cell.length_c   1.000
_cell.angle_alpha   90.00
_cell.angle_beta   90.00
_cell.angle_gamma   90.00
#
_symmetry.space_group_name_H-M   'P 1'
#
loop_
_entity.id
_entity.type
_entity.pdbx_description
1 polymer ?
#
loop_
_entity_poly.entity_id
_entity_poly.type
_entity_poly.pdbx_seq_one_letter_code
_entity_poly.pdbx_strand_id
1 'polypeptide(L)'
;MYETSEQHKEYGKSRQSRDGKDIQKMINYLTDRNPFTTEEKSLRSISIGVVAGYKVNADKDREVGERIMEHMEGKNIQEYKFSRK
;
A
#
# COMPACT_ATOMS: atom_id res chain seq x y z
N MET A 1 12.22 -30.59 34.67
CA MET A 1 12.84 -29.83 33.57
C MET A 1 11.86 -29.88 32.41
N TYR A 2 11.18 -28.77 32.10
CA TYR A 2 10.21 -28.76 30.99
C TYR A 2 10.98 -28.54 29.69
N GLU A 3 11.15 -29.60 28.90
CA GLU A 3 11.69 -29.48 27.56
C GLU A 3 10.57 -29.01 26.62
N THR A 4 10.56 -27.72 26.30
CA THR A 4 9.80 -27.23 25.16
C THR A 4 10.56 -27.63 23.91
N SER A 5 10.06 -28.62 23.18
CA SER A 5 10.49 -28.93 21.81
C SER A 5 10.52 -27.64 20.97
N GLU A 6 11.54 -27.45 20.12
CA GLU A 6 11.65 -26.28 19.24
C GLU A 6 10.37 -26.03 18.41
N GLN A 7 9.63 -27.09 18.07
CA GLN A 7 8.35 -27.00 17.35
C GLN A 7 7.24 -26.32 18.16
N HIS A 8 7.35 -26.28 19.49
CA HIS A 8 6.36 -25.68 20.39
C HIS A 8 6.64 -24.20 20.67
N LYS A 9 7.82 -23.68 20.28
CA LYS A 9 8.14 -22.25 20.42
C LYS A 9 7.27 -21.37 19.52
N GLU A 10 6.89 -21.88 18.36
CA GLU A 10 6.00 -21.20 17.40
C GLU A 10 4.56 -21.05 17.95
N TYR A 11 4.13 -21.96 18.82
CA TYR A 11 2.80 -21.97 19.44
C TYR A 11 2.78 -21.37 20.87
N GLY A 12 3.85 -20.70 21.28
CA GLY A 12 3.92 -20.07 22.59
C GLY A 12 2.83 -18.99 22.76
N LYS A 13 2.27 -18.89 23.97
CA LYS A 13 1.22 -17.90 24.30
C LYS A 13 1.60 -16.46 23.95
N SER A 14 2.88 -16.11 24.09
CA SER A 14 3.41 -14.79 23.71
C SER A 14 3.30 -14.53 22.21
N ARG A 15 3.60 -15.53 21.37
CA ARG A 15 3.52 -15.43 19.91
C ARG A 15 2.07 -15.34 19.45
N GLN A 16 1.18 -16.19 19.97
CA GLN A 16 -0.26 -16.11 19.73
C GLN A 16 -0.83 -14.72 20.07
N SER A 17 -0.41 -14.14 21.21
CA SER A 17 -0.84 -12.80 21.58
C SER A 17 -0.32 -11.71 20.64
N ARG A 18 0.92 -11.82 20.17
CA ARG A 18 1.51 -10.88 19.21
C ARG A 18 0.82 -10.99 17.84
N ASP A 19 0.66 -12.21 17.34
CA ASP A 19 0.02 -12.47 16.06
C ASP A 19 -1.43 -11.96 16.07
N GLY A 20 -2.16 -12.17 17.17
CA GLY A 20 -3.50 -11.60 17.34
C GLY A 20 -3.53 -10.07 17.31
N LYS A 21 -2.55 -9.40 17.93
CA LYS A 21 -2.42 -7.93 17.87
C LYS A 21 -2.10 -7.45 16.46
N ASP A 22 -1.21 -8.14 15.76
CA ASP A 22 -0.81 -7.80 14.40
C ASP A 22 -1.98 -7.99 13.41
N ILE A 23 -2.74 -9.08 13.56
CA ILE A 23 -3.98 -9.31 12.81
C ILE A 23 -4.97 -8.18 13.08
N GLN A 24 -5.23 -7.82 14.34
CA GLN A 24 -6.18 -6.76 14.66
C GLN A 24 -5.74 -5.41 14.07
N LYS A 25 -4.43 -5.12 14.11
CA LYS A 25 -3.87 -3.91 13.50
C LYS A 25 -4.09 -3.90 11.99
N MET A 26 -3.88 -5.03 11.32
CA MET A 26 -4.12 -5.17 9.88
C MET A 26 -5.60 -5.03 9.52
N ILE A 27 -6.49 -5.65 10.29
CA ILE A 27 -7.95 -5.51 10.11
C ILE A 27 -8.35 -4.04 10.22
N ASN A 28 -7.97 -3.38 11.33
CA ASN A 28 -8.30 -1.96 11.54
C ASN A 28 -7.77 -1.07 10.40
N TYR A 29 -6.57 -1.36 9.90
CA TYR A 29 -5.97 -0.61 8.80
C TYR A 29 -6.73 -0.81 7.48
N LEU A 30 -7.19 -2.02 7.19
CA LEU A 30 -7.92 -2.34 5.97
C LEU A 30 -9.40 -2.00 6.04
N THR A 31 -10.00 -1.83 7.22
CA THR A 31 -11.40 -1.38 7.36
C THR A 31 -11.65 -0.07 6.61
N ASP A 32 -10.76 0.90 6.73
CA ASP A 32 -10.90 2.21 6.04
C ASP A 32 -10.39 2.19 4.58
N ARG A 33 -9.72 1.12 4.17
CA ARG A 33 -8.93 1.04 2.92
C ARG A 33 -9.17 -0.29 2.21
N ASN A 34 -10.38 -0.82 2.31
CA ASN A 34 -10.68 -2.19 1.92
C ASN A 34 -10.46 -2.38 0.41
N PRO A 35 -9.47 -3.18 -0.02
CA PRO A 35 -9.19 -3.39 -1.44
C PRO A 35 -10.20 -4.32 -2.11
N PHE A 36 -11.10 -4.94 -1.36
CA PHE A 36 -12.08 -5.91 -1.83
C PHE A 36 -13.51 -5.37 -1.82
N THR A 37 -13.72 -4.09 -1.51
CA THR A 37 -15.04 -3.50 -1.61
C THR A 37 -15.48 -3.42 -3.07
N THR A 38 -16.72 -3.79 -3.35
CA THR A 38 -17.34 -3.64 -4.66
C THR A 38 -18.12 -2.34 -4.79
N GLU A 39 -18.31 -1.62 -3.68
CA GLU A 39 -19.04 -0.35 -3.61
C GLU A 39 -18.19 0.84 -4.08
N GLU A 40 -16.89 0.83 -3.74
CA GLU A 40 -15.96 1.88 -4.14
C GLU A 40 -15.34 1.57 -5.50
N LYS A 41 -15.69 2.38 -6.52
CA LYS A 41 -15.12 2.26 -7.87
C LYS A 41 -13.82 3.07 -8.07
N SER A 42 -13.47 3.92 -7.11
CA SER A 42 -12.23 4.71 -7.15
C SER A 42 -11.03 3.88 -6.71
N LEU A 43 -9.90 4.06 -7.41
CA LEU A 43 -8.64 3.50 -6.97
C LEU A 43 -8.21 4.19 -5.68
N ARG A 44 -7.74 3.44 -4.69
CA ARG A 44 -7.23 3.96 -3.42
C ARG A 44 -5.86 3.38 -3.14
N SER A 45 -4.93 4.24 -2.71
CA SER A 45 -3.65 3.76 -2.21
C SER A 45 -3.83 3.08 -0.86
N ILE A 46 -3.41 1.82 -0.76
CA ILE A 46 -3.45 1.08 0.51
C ILE A 46 -2.51 1.73 1.52
N SER A 47 -1.32 2.19 1.10
CA SER A 47 -0.27 2.69 2.01
C SER A 47 -0.59 4.05 2.64
N ILE A 48 -1.16 4.97 1.87
CA ILE A 48 -1.45 6.35 2.31
C ILE A 48 -2.95 6.66 2.44
N GLY A 49 -3.83 5.77 1.98
CA GLY A 49 -5.29 5.96 2.03
C GLY A 49 -5.86 6.97 1.03
N VAL A 50 -5.01 7.59 0.20
CA VAL A 50 -5.41 8.61 -0.79
C VAL A 50 -6.26 7.98 -1.89
N VAL A 51 -7.41 8.60 -2.16
CA VAL A 51 -8.33 8.22 -3.24
C VAL A 51 -7.89 8.91 -4.52
N ALA A 52 -7.76 8.13 -5.58
CA ALA A 52 -7.41 8.62 -6.88
C ALA A 52 -8.60 9.32 -7.54
N GLY A 53 -8.31 10.37 -8.32
CA GLY A 53 -9.34 11.03 -9.13
C GLY A 53 -9.85 10.12 -10.25
N TYR A 54 -11.03 10.41 -10.78
CA TYR A 54 -11.72 9.60 -11.80
C TYR A 54 -10.93 9.37 -13.12
N LYS A 55 -9.89 10.16 -13.38
CA LYS A 55 -9.01 10.01 -14.56
C LYS A 55 -7.83 9.08 -14.32
N VAL A 56 -7.55 8.69 -13.08
CA VAL A 56 -6.41 7.86 -12.74
C VAL A 56 -6.73 6.42 -13.11
N ASN A 57 -5.81 5.80 -13.86
CA ASN A 57 -5.85 4.39 -14.18
C ASN A 57 -4.44 3.81 -13.96
N ALA A 58 -4.33 2.86 -13.02
CA ALA A 58 -3.07 2.22 -12.69
C ALA A 58 -2.51 1.36 -13.83
N ASP A 59 -3.36 0.78 -14.69
CA ASP A 59 -2.93 -0.03 -15.83
C ASP A 59 -2.19 0.77 -16.90
N LYS A 60 -2.31 2.11 -16.85
CA LYS A 60 -1.67 3.05 -17.77
C LYS A 60 -0.44 3.73 -17.17
N ASP A 61 0.08 3.24 -16.05
CA ASP A 61 1.20 3.85 -15.34
C ASP A 61 2.43 4.05 -16.24
N ARG A 62 2.81 3.03 -17.01
CA ARG A 62 3.93 3.06 -17.94
C ARG A 62 3.72 4.08 -19.05
N GLU A 63 2.56 4.05 -19.69
CA GLU A 63 2.22 4.97 -20.80
C GLU A 63 2.23 6.44 -20.33
N VAL A 64 1.73 6.69 -19.12
CA VAL A 64 1.78 8.04 -18.51
C VAL A 64 3.21 8.44 -18.19
N GLY A 65 4.02 7.52 -17.64
CA GLY A 65 5.43 7.76 -17.36
C GLY A 65 6.24 8.06 -18.63
N GLU A 66 6.06 7.28 -19.68
CA GLU A 66 6.69 7.48 -20.99
C GLU A 66 6.33 8.85 -21.58
N ARG A 67 5.04 9.22 -21.56
CA ARG A 67 4.61 10.55 -22.02
C ARG A 67 5.23 11.68 -21.20
N ILE A 68 5.39 11.52 -19.89
CA ILE A 68 6.08 12.53 -19.06
C ILE A 68 7.54 12.66 -19.51
N MET A 69 8.24 11.54 -19.72
CA MET A 69 9.64 11.53 -20.16
C MET A 69 9.81 12.18 -21.53
N GLU A 70 8.96 11.85 -22.51
CA GLU A 70 8.93 12.49 -23.84
C GLU A 70 8.74 14.01 -23.72
N HIS A 71 7.83 14.45 -22.83
CA HIS A 71 7.60 15.89 -22.63
C HIS A 71 8.77 16.61 -21.98
N MET A 72 9.65 15.89 -21.27
CA MET A 72 10.84 16.42 -20.61
C MET A 72 12.06 16.46 -21.54
N GLU A 73 12.04 15.76 -22.66
CA GLU A 73 13.14 15.75 -23.62
C GLU A 73 13.39 17.15 -24.18
N GLY A 74 14.67 17.57 -24.20
CA GLY A 74 15.09 18.88 -24.71
C GLY A 74 14.73 20.09 -23.84
N LYS A 75 14.11 19.90 -22.67
CA LYS A 75 13.76 21.00 -21.75
C LYS A 75 14.73 21.12 -20.58
N ASN A 76 14.85 22.32 -20.02
CA ASN A 76 15.70 22.56 -18.87
C ASN A 76 15.08 21.93 -17.61
N ILE A 77 15.87 21.17 -16.84
CA ILE A 77 15.41 20.50 -15.62
C ILE A 77 14.89 21.48 -14.56
N GLN A 78 15.36 22.73 -14.55
CA GLN A 78 14.91 23.77 -13.62
C GLN A 78 13.47 24.23 -13.89
N GLU A 79 12.93 23.96 -15.08
CA GLU A 79 11.53 24.27 -15.44
C GLU A 79 10.55 23.28 -14.79
N TYR A 80 11.03 22.12 -14.34
CA TYR A 80 10.20 21.11 -13.69
C TYR A 80 10.32 21.19 -12.17
N LYS A 81 9.27 21.70 -11.51
CA LYS A 81 9.11 21.61 -10.04
C LYS A 81 8.06 20.58 -9.69
N PHE A 82 8.49 19.48 -9.08
CA PHE A 82 7.59 18.56 -8.40
C PHE A 82 7.07 19.25 -7.13
N SER A 83 5.80 19.65 -7.14
CA SER A 83 5.11 20.12 -5.95
C SER A 83 4.20 19.01 -5.44
N ARG A 84 4.25 18.74 -4.13
CA ARG A 84 3.22 17.93 -3.46
C ARG A 84 1.95 18.78 -3.39
N LYS A 85 0.83 18.21 -3.82
CA LYS A 85 -0.50 18.70 -3.45
C LYS A 85 -0.89 18.16 -2.09
#